data_AF-A0A5C4WD27-F1
#
_entry.id   AF-A0A5C4WD27-F1
#
_cell.length_a   1.000
_cell.length_b   1.000
_cell.length_c   1.000
_cell.angle_alpha   90.00
_cell.angle_beta   90.00
_cell.angle_gamma   90.00
#
_symmetry.space_group_name_H-M   'P 1'
#
loop_
_entity.id
_entity.type
_entity.pdbx_description
1 polymer ?
#
loop_
_entity_poly.entity_id
_entity_poly.type
_entity_poly.pdbx_seq_one_letter_code
_entity_poly.pdbx_strand_id
1 'polypeptide(L)'
;MTRHRLLLGILAVVLAVAASTTVLARAGARADPCGAKEEQAAERGALVSGSGGRVLVIGDSYSVGAGVEPGQSWPVRLPGRVRVDGFSGSGFSVGASPCGDVSYATRAALRRAPGGGGLVVVEGGLNDVDQPPAELEAGFARLMRTLAGRRVLVVGPAPAPLLPRADVAAVDATLARLAAGHGTAYLSMLDVDLTYQPDRLHPDAAGQRVFGDRVAGRVRALLEP
;
A
#
# COMPACT_ATOMS: atom_id res chain seq x y z
N MET A 1 -44.82 -36.69 -23.39
CA MET A 1 -43.52 -36.30 -22.80
C MET A 1 -43.38 -37.00 -21.45
N THR A 2 -42.28 -37.71 -21.21
CA THR A 2 -42.05 -38.44 -19.96
C THR A 2 -41.80 -37.47 -18.80
N ARG A 3 -42.29 -37.78 -17.58
CA ARG A 3 -42.11 -36.96 -16.36
C ARG A 3 -40.67 -36.48 -16.17
N HIS A 4 -39.70 -37.30 -16.58
CA HIS A 4 -38.27 -36.99 -16.57
C HIS A 4 -37.87 -35.78 -17.43
N ARG A 5 -38.43 -35.66 -18.65
CA ARG A 5 -38.17 -34.51 -19.54
C ARG A 5 -38.77 -33.22 -19.00
N LEU A 6 -39.90 -33.31 -18.28
CA LEU A 6 -40.53 -32.16 -17.63
C LEU A 6 -39.69 -31.67 -16.43
N LEU A 7 -39.19 -32.60 -15.61
CA LEU A 7 -38.33 -32.30 -14.45
C LEU A 7 -37.00 -31.67 -14.86
N LEU A 8 -36.36 -32.18 -15.92
CA LEU A 8 -35.12 -31.61 -16.46
C LEU A 8 -35.32 -30.19 -17.02
N GLY A 9 -36.47 -29.94 -17.67
CA GLY A 9 -36.82 -28.60 -18.16
C GLY A 9 -37.03 -27.59 -17.03
N ILE A 10 -37.73 -27.98 -15.95
CA ILE A 10 -37.95 -27.12 -14.78
C ILE A 10 -36.62 -26.82 -14.09
N LEU A 11 -35.75 -27.81 -13.92
CA LEU A 11 -34.44 -27.61 -13.29
C LEU A 11 -33.56 -26.65 -14.11
N ALA A 12 -33.55 -26.75 -15.43
CA ALA A 12 -32.80 -25.84 -16.30
C ALA A 12 -33.31 -24.40 -16.20
N VAL A 13 -34.63 -24.19 -16.15
CA VAL A 13 -35.23 -22.86 -15.96
C VAL A 13 -34.90 -22.30 -14.57
N VAL A 14 -34.98 -23.11 -13.51
CA VAL A 14 -34.62 -22.67 -12.15
C VAL A 14 -33.15 -22.27 -12.06
N LEU A 15 -32.25 -23.06 -12.65
CA LEU A 15 -30.82 -22.74 -12.69
C LEU A 15 -30.53 -21.49 -13.51
N ALA A 16 -31.18 -21.31 -14.67
CA ALA A 16 -31.04 -20.11 -15.49
C ALA A 16 -31.58 -18.86 -14.77
N VAL A 17 -32.71 -18.96 -14.08
CA VAL A 17 -33.27 -17.87 -13.28
C VAL A 17 -32.37 -17.54 -12.10
N ALA A 18 -31.83 -18.53 -11.38
CA ALA A 18 -30.90 -18.32 -10.27
C ALA A 18 -29.56 -17.71 -10.73
N ALA A 19 -29.03 -18.14 -11.87
CA ALA A 19 -27.85 -17.54 -12.48
C ALA A 19 -28.13 -16.09 -12.92
N SER A 20 -29.30 -15.82 -13.47
CA SER A 20 -29.69 -14.47 -13.89
C SER A 20 -29.89 -13.52 -12.71
N THR A 21 -30.54 -13.97 -11.62
CA THR A 21 -30.74 -13.15 -10.43
C THR A 21 -29.43 -12.85 -9.70
N THR A 22 -28.47 -13.77 -9.68
CA THR A 22 -27.13 -13.54 -9.11
C THR A 22 -26.29 -12.56 -9.95
N VAL A 23 -26.40 -12.61 -11.28
CA VAL A 23 -25.73 -11.65 -12.18
C VAL A 23 -26.34 -10.25 -12.06
N LEU A 24 -27.68 -10.12 -12.04
CA LEU A 24 -28.36 -8.83 -11.86
C LEU A 24 -28.15 -8.24 -10.45
N ALA A 25 -28.10 -9.07 -9.40
CA ALA A 25 -27.79 -8.60 -8.04
C ALA A 25 -26.36 -8.03 -7.93
N ARG A 26 -25.40 -8.60 -8.65
CA ARG A 26 -24.03 -8.09 -8.74
C ARG A 26 -23.90 -6.81 -9.58
N ALA A 27 -24.76 -6.62 -10.58
CA ALA A 27 -24.76 -5.42 -11.41
C ALA A 27 -25.35 -4.17 -10.72
N GLY A 28 -26.15 -4.35 -9.65
CA GLY A 28 -26.83 -3.26 -8.93
C GLY A 28 -26.14 -2.78 -7.65
N ALA A 29 -25.16 -3.51 -7.12
CA ALA A 29 -24.36 -3.06 -5.99
C ALA A 29 -23.32 -2.06 -6.51
N ARG A 30 -23.36 -0.81 -6.03
CA ARG A 30 -22.21 0.09 -6.20
C ARG A 30 -20.99 -0.64 -5.65
N ALA A 31 -19.95 -0.81 -6.46
CA ALA A 31 -18.71 -1.42 -6.02
C ALA A 31 -18.24 -0.69 -4.76
N ASP A 32 -18.11 -1.40 -3.65
CA ASP A 32 -17.56 -0.85 -2.42
C ASP A 32 -16.10 -0.44 -2.70
N PRO A 33 -15.77 0.87 -2.70
CA PRO A 33 -14.42 1.32 -3.00
C PRO A 33 -13.40 0.76 -2.01
N CYS A 34 -13.82 0.46 -0.78
CA CYS A 34 -12.95 -0.11 0.25
C CYS A 34 -12.70 -1.59 0.00
N GLY A 35 -13.74 -2.39 -0.30
CA GLY A 35 -13.59 -3.77 -0.72
C GLY A 35 -12.67 -3.95 -1.94
N ALA A 36 -12.76 -3.06 -2.94
CA ALA A 36 -11.84 -3.10 -4.10
C ALA A 36 -10.38 -2.83 -3.70
N LYS A 37 -10.13 -1.90 -2.77
CA LYS A 37 -8.79 -1.61 -2.24
C LYS A 37 -8.26 -2.79 -1.41
N GLU A 38 -9.11 -3.46 -0.65
CA GLU A 38 -8.77 -4.67 0.10
C GLU A 38 -8.36 -5.82 -0.82
N GLU A 39 -9.07 -6.02 -1.92
CA GLU A 39 -8.74 -7.04 -2.92
C GLU A 39 -7.38 -6.78 -3.56
N GLN A 40 -7.11 -5.54 -4.00
CA GLN A 40 -5.81 -5.14 -4.56
C GLN A 40 -4.68 -5.29 -3.53
N ALA A 41 -4.92 -4.91 -2.28
CA ALA A 41 -3.98 -5.08 -1.18
C ALA A 41 -3.66 -6.57 -0.94
N ALA A 42 -4.68 -7.44 -0.98
CA ALA A 42 -4.51 -8.87 -0.80
C ALA A 42 -3.74 -9.52 -1.96
N GLU A 43 -4.07 -9.16 -3.20
CA GLU A 43 -3.37 -9.63 -4.40
C GLU A 43 -1.89 -9.23 -4.33
N ARG A 44 -1.61 -7.95 -4.05
CA ARG A 44 -0.23 -7.49 -3.91
C ARG A 44 0.48 -8.18 -2.75
N GLY A 45 -0.19 -8.35 -1.61
CA GLY A 45 0.39 -8.97 -0.42
C GLY A 45 0.71 -10.46 -0.58
N ALA A 46 0.01 -11.16 -1.48
CA ALA A 46 0.28 -12.55 -1.84
C ALA A 46 1.60 -12.71 -2.64
N LEU A 47 2.00 -11.69 -3.41
CA LEU A 47 3.24 -11.69 -4.16
C LEU A 47 4.46 -11.44 -3.25
N VAL A 48 5.17 -12.51 -2.92
CA VAL A 48 6.52 -12.43 -2.31
C VAL A 48 7.56 -12.37 -3.43
N SER A 49 8.44 -11.38 -3.36
CA SER A 49 9.51 -11.18 -4.36
C SER A 49 10.90 -11.34 -3.73
N GLY A 50 11.86 -11.78 -4.54
CA GLY A 50 13.25 -11.99 -4.12
C GLY A 50 13.45 -13.12 -3.10
N SER A 51 14.67 -13.22 -2.59
CA SER A 51 15.11 -14.24 -1.62
C SER A 51 16.11 -13.66 -0.63
N GLY A 52 16.37 -14.36 0.49
CA GLY A 52 17.30 -13.91 1.54
C GLY A 52 16.62 -13.25 2.73
N GLY A 53 17.24 -12.19 3.28
CA GLY A 53 16.76 -11.49 4.48
C GLY A 53 15.33 -10.97 4.34
N ARG A 54 14.54 -11.05 5.41
CA ARG A 54 13.13 -10.60 5.39
C ARG A 54 13.05 -9.08 5.28
N VAL A 55 12.28 -8.60 4.30
CA VAL A 55 11.88 -7.20 4.16
C VAL A 55 10.36 -7.13 4.17
N LEU A 56 9.80 -6.36 5.09
CA LEU A 56 8.39 -6.00 5.09
C LEU A 56 8.25 -4.57 4.58
N VAL A 57 7.45 -4.35 3.55
CA VAL A 57 7.03 -3.01 3.14
C VAL A 57 5.65 -2.74 3.71
N ILE A 58 5.49 -1.63 4.42
CA ILE A 58 4.19 -1.09 4.85
C ILE A 58 3.99 0.20 4.06
N GLY A 59 2.97 0.29 3.24
CA GLY A 59 2.76 1.53 2.46
C GLY A 59 1.37 1.70 1.91
N ASP A 60 1.22 2.64 0.99
CA ASP A 60 -0.06 3.07 0.43
C ASP A 60 -0.28 2.57 -1.01
N SER A 61 -0.98 3.34 -1.85
CA SER A 61 -1.25 2.99 -3.25
C SER A 61 0.02 2.86 -4.08
N TYR A 62 1.11 3.54 -3.71
CA TYR A 62 2.41 3.42 -4.39
C TYR A 62 2.99 2.03 -4.18
N SER A 63 3.01 1.56 -2.93
CA SER A 63 3.44 0.21 -2.55
C SER A 63 2.52 -0.89 -3.06
N VAL A 64 1.21 -0.64 -3.11
CA VAL A 64 0.25 -1.56 -3.77
C VAL A 64 0.57 -1.68 -5.26
N GLY A 65 0.99 -0.59 -5.90
CA GLY A 65 1.14 -0.49 -7.35
C GLY A 65 -0.19 -0.14 -8.02
N ALA A 66 -0.97 0.77 -7.45
CA ALA A 66 -2.27 1.15 -8.02
C ALA A 66 -2.14 1.58 -9.49
N GLY A 67 -2.90 0.93 -10.37
CA GLY A 67 -2.89 1.18 -11.81
C GLY A 67 -1.77 0.47 -12.59
N VAL A 68 -0.95 -0.38 -11.94
CA VAL A 68 0.01 -1.28 -12.59
C VAL A 68 -0.16 -2.71 -12.08
N GLU A 69 0.43 -3.68 -12.79
CA GLU A 69 0.42 -5.06 -12.33
C GLU A 69 1.21 -5.19 -11.01
N PRO A 70 0.83 -6.10 -10.09
CA PRO A 70 1.55 -6.30 -8.82
C PRO A 70 3.06 -6.54 -9.02
N GLY A 71 3.44 -7.24 -10.09
CA GLY A 71 4.83 -7.50 -10.48
C GLY A 71 5.60 -6.29 -11.02
N GLN A 72 4.93 -5.16 -11.27
CA GLN A 72 5.52 -3.89 -11.71
C GLN A 72 5.61 -2.86 -10.57
N SER A 73 4.98 -3.12 -9.42
CA SER A 73 5.09 -2.25 -8.24
C SER A 73 6.54 -2.14 -7.75
N TRP A 74 6.94 -0.96 -7.28
CA TRP A 74 8.31 -0.68 -6.86
C TRP A 74 8.91 -1.67 -5.84
N PRO A 75 8.16 -2.29 -4.89
CA PRO A 75 8.78 -3.14 -3.87
C PRO A 75 9.44 -4.41 -4.44
N VAL A 76 9.06 -4.86 -5.65
CA VAL A 76 9.69 -6.04 -6.28
C VAL A 76 11.17 -5.83 -6.59
N ARG A 77 11.64 -4.58 -6.56
CA ARG A 77 13.03 -4.19 -6.85
C ARG A 77 13.93 -4.22 -5.62
N LEU A 78 13.34 -4.33 -4.42
CA LEU A 78 14.11 -4.37 -3.19
C LEU A 78 14.92 -5.67 -3.07
N PRO A 79 16.12 -5.63 -2.48
CA PRO A 79 16.84 -6.84 -2.14
C PRO A 79 16.14 -7.58 -0.99
N GLY A 80 16.37 -8.89 -0.90
CA GLY A 80 15.81 -9.73 0.15
C GLY A 80 14.51 -10.43 -0.25
N ARG A 81 13.91 -11.13 0.71
CA ARG A 81 12.58 -11.71 0.57
C ARG A 81 11.54 -10.68 1.01
N VAL A 82 10.91 -10.04 0.04
CA VAL A 82 10.05 -8.87 0.21
C VAL A 82 8.59 -9.30 0.26
N ARG A 83 7.86 -8.86 1.29
CA ARG A 83 6.41 -8.91 1.35
C ARG A 83 5.86 -7.52 1.58
N VAL A 84 4.73 -7.22 0.94
CA VAL A 84 4.06 -5.92 1.03
C VAL A 84 2.79 -6.06 1.87
N ASP A 85 2.63 -5.17 2.83
CA ASP A 85 1.38 -4.82 3.47
C ASP A 85 1.01 -3.42 2.98
N GLY A 86 0.26 -3.35 1.90
CA GLY A 86 -0.15 -2.11 1.24
C GLY A 86 -1.64 -1.87 1.42
N PHE A 87 -2.06 -0.62 1.50
CA PHE A 87 -3.48 -0.27 1.38
C PHE A 87 -3.62 1.10 0.71
N SER A 88 -4.25 1.14 -0.47
CA SER A 88 -4.39 2.37 -1.27
C SER A 88 -5.20 3.44 -0.54
N GLY A 89 -4.58 4.59 -0.26
CA GLY A 89 -5.18 5.67 0.53
C GLY A 89 -4.91 5.60 2.04
N SER A 90 -4.06 4.67 2.49
CA SER A 90 -3.59 4.68 3.88
C SER A 90 -2.43 5.64 4.10
N GLY A 91 -2.25 6.07 5.34
CA GLY A 91 -1.22 7.01 5.76
C GLY A 91 -0.69 6.72 7.16
N PHE A 92 0.10 7.65 7.69
CA PHE A 92 0.50 7.62 9.09
C PHE A 92 -0.68 7.97 10.01
N SER A 93 -1.48 8.95 9.61
CA SER A 93 -2.68 9.41 10.31
C SER A 93 -3.80 8.39 10.23
N VAL A 94 -4.61 8.29 11.29
CA VAL A 94 -5.79 7.41 11.31
C VAL A 94 -6.84 7.88 10.30
N GLY A 95 -6.97 9.20 10.12
CA GLY A 95 -7.93 9.82 9.21
C GLY A 95 -7.52 9.87 7.74
N ALA A 96 -6.32 9.37 7.37
CA ALA A 96 -5.81 9.44 6.00
C ALA A 96 -6.68 8.65 4.99
N SER A 97 -7.40 7.63 5.47
CA SER A 97 -8.24 6.77 4.63
C SER A 97 -9.72 6.94 4.94
N PRO A 98 -10.60 6.98 3.92
CA PRO A 98 -12.04 6.92 4.12
C PRO A 98 -12.52 5.50 4.49
N CYS A 99 -11.67 4.48 4.42
CA CYS A 99 -12.01 3.07 4.66
C CYS A 99 -11.82 2.65 6.14
N GLY A 100 -11.97 3.59 7.08
CA GLY A 100 -11.71 3.36 8.50
C GLY A 100 -10.21 3.34 8.83
N ASP A 101 -9.87 2.84 10.03
CA ASP A 101 -8.47 2.82 10.49
C ASP A 101 -7.67 1.72 9.81
N VAL A 102 -7.05 2.09 8.69
CA VAL A 102 -6.04 1.33 7.96
C VAL A 102 -4.67 2.00 8.06
N SER A 103 -4.45 2.81 9.10
CA SER A 103 -3.18 3.51 9.31
C SER A 103 -2.01 2.54 9.42
N TYR A 104 -0.81 3.03 9.10
CA TYR A 104 0.40 2.21 9.13
C TYR A 104 0.62 1.57 10.51
N ALA A 105 0.35 2.30 11.59
CA ALA A 105 0.51 1.80 12.96
C ALA A 105 -0.43 0.61 13.27
N THR A 106 -1.69 0.71 12.84
CA THR A 106 -2.70 -0.33 13.02
C THR A 106 -2.35 -1.58 12.22
N ARG A 107 -1.98 -1.42 10.95
CA ARG A 107 -1.57 -2.55 10.11
C ARG A 107 -0.27 -3.21 10.59
N ALA A 108 0.73 -2.41 10.99
CA ALA A 108 1.98 -2.92 11.54
C ALA A 108 1.77 -3.82 12.76
N ALA A 109 0.81 -3.47 13.64
CA ALA A 109 0.51 -4.26 14.84
C ALA A 109 0.01 -5.67 14.48
N LEU A 110 -0.82 -5.79 13.45
CA LEU A 110 -1.34 -7.06 12.94
C LEU A 110 -0.26 -7.95 12.29
N ARG A 111 0.90 -7.38 11.94
CA ARG A 111 2.01 -8.11 11.29
C ARG A 111 3.20 -8.39 12.20
N ARG A 112 3.10 -8.12 13.50
CA ARG A 112 4.17 -8.44 14.47
C ARG A 112 4.33 -9.96 14.61
N ALA A 113 5.22 -10.54 13.82
CA ALA A 113 5.63 -11.94 13.96
C ALA A 113 6.70 -12.07 15.07
N PRO A 114 6.60 -13.09 15.96
CA PRO A 114 7.68 -13.45 16.88
C PRO A 114 8.98 -13.79 16.12
N GLY A 115 10.15 -13.47 16.68
CA GLY A 115 11.46 -13.79 16.08
C GLY A 115 12.12 -12.68 15.24
N GLY A 116 11.78 -11.41 15.52
CA GLY A 116 12.71 -10.29 15.70
C GLY A 116 13.92 -10.09 14.77
N GLY A 117 13.86 -10.39 13.47
CA GLY A 117 14.95 -10.07 12.53
C GLY A 117 14.41 -9.66 11.16
N GLY A 118 14.91 -8.56 10.60
CA GLY A 118 14.55 -8.06 9.26
C GLY A 118 14.28 -6.56 9.22
N LEU A 119 14.33 -6.00 8.01
CA LEU A 119 14.06 -4.59 7.73
C LEU A 119 12.55 -4.36 7.55
N VAL A 120 12.04 -3.24 8.05
CA VAL A 120 10.73 -2.70 7.70
C VAL A 120 10.94 -1.42 6.91
N VAL A 121 10.38 -1.37 5.70
CA VAL A 121 10.33 -0.14 4.90
C VAL A 121 8.92 0.41 5.00
N VAL A 122 8.77 1.64 5.48
CA VAL A 122 7.49 2.33 5.57
C VAL A 122 7.48 3.40 4.49
N GLU A 123 6.55 3.31 3.55
CA GLU A 123 6.46 4.23 2.42
C GLU A 123 5.13 4.99 2.46
N GLY A 124 5.20 6.32 2.34
CA GLY A 124 4.03 7.16 2.08
C GLY A 124 4.10 8.52 2.76
N GLY A 125 2.93 9.04 3.11
CA GLY A 125 2.73 10.43 3.56
C GLY A 125 1.95 11.28 2.57
N LEU A 126 1.74 10.81 1.34
CA LEU A 126 0.99 11.57 0.34
C LEU A 126 -0.50 11.69 0.70
N ASN A 127 -1.06 10.67 1.37
CA ASN A 127 -2.42 10.70 1.91
C ASN A 127 -2.51 11.46 3.26
N ASP A 128 -1.39 11.99 3.76
CA ASP A 128 -1.34 12.78 4.99
C ASP A 128 -1.32 14.30 4.72
N VAL A 129 -1.33 14.73 3.45
CA VAL A 129 -1.25 16.16 3.06
C VAL A 129 -2.44 16.98 3.55
N ASP A 130 -3.62 16.37 3.67
CA ASP A 130 -4.85 17.01 4.15
C ASP A 130 -5.11 16.73 5.64
N GLN A 131 -4.20 16.02 6.31
CA GLN A 131 -4.35 15.66 7.71
C GLN A 131 -3.78 16.76 8.62
N PRO A 132 -4.39 16.99 9.79
CA PRO A 132 -3.81 17.90 10.78
C PRO A 132 -2.37 17.46 11.12
N PRO A 133 -1.39 18.39 11.20
CA PRO A 133 -0.01 18.03 11.51
C PRO A 133 0.15 17.19 12.79
N ALA A 134 -0.68 17.45 13.80
CA ALA A 134 -0.69 16.69 15.05
C ALA A 134 -1.09 15.21 14.85
N GLU A 135 -1.98 14.90 13.90
CA GLU A 135 -2.38 13.52 13.59
C GLU A 135 -1.28 12.75 12.87
N LEU A 136 -0.56 13.41 11.95
CA LEU A 136 0.63 12.86 11.31
C LEU A 136 1.72 12.56 12.34
N GLU A 137 2.02 13.50 13.24
CA GLU A 137 3.01 13.32 14.31
C GLU A 137 2.61 12.18 15.27
N ALA A 138 1.36 12.16 15.71
CA ALA A 138 0.84 11.12 16.59
C ALA A 138 0.84 9.74 15.91
N GLY A 139 0.49 9.69 14.63
CA GLY A 139 0.50 8.50 13.78
C GLY A 139 1.91 7.91 13.62
N PHE A 140 2.88 8.77 13.29
CA PHE A 140 4.28 8.38 13.21
C PHE A 140 4.79 7.84 14.55
N ALA A 141 4.51 8.54 15.66
CA ALA A 141 4.92 8.10 16.99
C ALA A 141 4.29 6.76 17.38
N ARG A 142 3.00 6.54 17.06
CA ARG A 142 2.32 5.23 17.23
C ARG A 142 3.04 4.14 16.44
N LEU A 143 3.34 4.40 15.16
CA LEU A 143 4.02 3.44 14.30
C LEU A 143 5.41 3.07 14.84
N MET A 144 6.20 4.05 15.27
CA MET A 144 7.54 3.79 15.82
C MET A 144 7.48 2.94 17.10
N ARG A 145 6.49 3.17 17.97
CA ARG A 145 6.24 2.28 19.13
C ARG A 145 5.88 0.86 18.69
N THR A 146 5.00 0.73 17.69
CA THR A 146 4.61 -0.56 17.12
C THR A 146 5.78 -1.27 16.43
N LEU A 147 6.79 -0.55 15.96
CA LEU A 147 7.99 -1.11 15.32
C LEU A 147 9.22 -1.12 16.23
N ALA A 148 9.06 -0.88 17.53
CA ALA A 148 10.18 -0.87 18.47
C ALA A 148 11.01 -2.17 18.39
N GLY A 149 12.33 -2.02 18.32
CA GLY A 149 13.28 -3.13 18.15
C GLY A 149 13.44 -3.63 16.71
N ARG A 150 12.77 -3.01 15.73
CA ARG A 150 12.96 -3.30 14.30
C ARG A 150 13.93 -2.30 13.67
N ARG A 151 14.68 -2.73 12.65
CA ARG A 151 15.35 -1.81 11.74
C ARG A 151 14.28 -1.22 10.81
N VAL A 152 14.15 0.09 10.79
CA VAL A 152 13.12 0.79 10.00
C VAL A 152 13.78 1.79 9.05
N LEU A 153 13.32 1.79 7.80
CA LEU A 153 13.52 2.86 6.83
C LEU A 153 12.16 3.49 6.55
N VAL A 154 12.02 4.80 6.75
CA VAL A 154 10.87 5.57 6.30
C VAL A 154 11.22 6.22 4.96
N VAL A 155 10.35 6.04 3.96
CA VAL A 155 10.43 6.62 2.63
C VAL A 155 9.33 7.68 2.55
N GLY A 156 9.72 8.95 2.41
CA GLY A 156 8.82 10.09 2.31
C GLY A 156 8.07 10.15 0.97
N PRO A 157 7.07 11.03 0.87
CA PRO A 157 6.23 11.14 -0.32
C PRO A 157 7.01 11.72 -1.50
N ALA A 158 6.66 11.28 -2.71
CA ALA A 158 7.10 11.92 -3.95
C ALA A 158 6.09 13.01 -4.38
N PRO A 159 6.52 14.11 -5.03
CA PRO A 159 5.61 15.14 -5.51
C PRO A 159 4.74 14.63 -6.65
N ALA A 160 3.46 14.40 -6.39
CA ALA A 160 2.48 14.04 -7.42
C ALA A 160 1.90 15.29 -8.12
N PRO A 161 1.77 15.33 -9.46
CA PRO A 161 1.26 16.51 -10.16
C PRO A 161 -0.19 16.92 -9.83
N LEU A 162 -0.99 16.04 -9.22
CA LEU A 162 -2.35 16.34 -8.74
C LEU A 162 -2.35 17.21 -7.46
N LEU A 163 -1.28 17.18 -6.67
CA LEU A 163 -1.20 17.83 -5.36
C LEU A 163 -0.27 19.04 -5.39
N PRO A 164 -0.51 20.07 -4.57
CA PRO A 164 0.43 21.18 -4.44
C PRO A 164 1.78 20.69 -3.90
N ARG A 165 2.88 20.99 -4.61
CA ARG A 165 4.25 20.58 -4.19
C ARG A 165 4.60 21.08 -2.79
N ALA A 166 4.11 22.25 -2.39
CA ALA A 166 4.37 22.83 -1.07
C ALA A 166 3.80 21.96 0.07
N ASP A 167 2.60 21.39 -0.11
CA ASP A 167 1.94 20.55 0.90
C ASP A 167 2.69 19.21 1.04
N VAL A 168 3.09 18.62 -0.09
CA VAL A 168 3.92 17.41 -0.09
C VAL A 168 5.27 17.66 0.59
N ALA A 169 5.91 18.81 0.31
CA ALA A 169 7.16 19.20 0.94
C ALA A 169 7.03 19.42 2.45
N ALA A 170 5.90 19.95 2.91
CA ALA A 170 5.64 20.14 4.34
C ALA A 170 5.51 18.79 5.08
N VAL A 171 4.85 17.80 4.46
CA VAL A 171 4.78 16.44 5.00
C VAL A 171 6.16 15.77 5.00
N ASP A 172 6.90 15.85 3.89
CA ASP A 172 8.26 15.29 3.78
C ASP A 172 9.19 15.87 4.88
N ALA A 173 9.20 17.19 5.05
CA ALA A 173 9.98 17.86 6.09
C ALA A 173 9.57 17.43 7.51
N THR A 174 8.26 17.26 7.76
CA THR A 174 7.75 16.78 9.04
C THR A 174 8.21 15.36 9.32
N LEU A 175 8.07 14.44 8.35
CA LEU A 175 8.52 13.06 8.47
C LEU A 175 10.04 12.96 8.65
N ALA A 176 10.82 13.78 7.94
CA ALA A 176 12.28 13.84 8.09
C ALA A 176 12.68 14.23 9.52
N ARG A 177 12.06 15.28 10.07
CA ARG A 177 12.29 15.73 11.45
C ARG A 177 11.90 14.67 12.47
N LEU A 178 10.74 14.03 12.30
CA LEU A 178 10.28 12.97 13.20
C LEU A 178 11.20 11.75 13.15
N ALA A 179 11.59 11.31 11.96
CA ALA A 179 12.53 10.19 11.80
C ALA A 179 13.87 10.49 12.49
N ALA A 180 14.42 11.70 12.32
CA ALA A 180 15.63 12.13 13.01
C ALA A 180 15.47 12.10 14.54
N GLY A 181 14.36 12.62 15.07
CA GLY A 181 14.06 12.60 16.51
C GLY A 181 13.91 11.19 17.10
N HIS A 182 13.54 10.21 16.28
CA HIS A 182 13.42 8.80 16.66
C HIS A 182 14.66 7.95 16.34
N GLY A 183 15.71 8.53 15.72
CA GLY A 183 16.88 7.78 15.27
C GLY A 183 16.57 6.79 14.13
N THR A 184 15.48 7.00 13.39
CA THR A 184 15.03 6.13 12.31
C THR A 184 15.60 6.63 10.97
N ALA A 185 16.04 5.71 10.11
CA ALA A 185 16.52 6.07 8.78
C ALA A 185 15.38 6.68 7.95
N TYR A 186 15.67 7.78 7.26
CA TYR A 186 14.74 8.47 6.37
C TYR A 186 15.30 8.56 4.94
N LEU A 187 14.44 8.49 3.95
CA LEU A 187 14.71 8.76 2.55
C LEU A 187 13.62 9.69 2.01
N SER A 188 13.98 10.94 1.73
CA SER A 188 13.09 11.86 1.01
C SER A 188 12.99 11.45 -0.46
N MET A 189 11.77 11.54 -1.01
CA MET A 189 11.49 11.34 -2.43
C MET A 189 11.11 12.66 -3.13
N LEU A 190 11.24 13.81 -2.43
CA LEU A 190 10.79 15.12 -2.89
C LEU A 190 11.43 15.61 -4.19
N ASP A 191 12.67 15.19 -4.44
CA ASP A 191 13.47 15.58 -5.62
C ASP A 191 13.65 14.43 -6.61
N VAL A 192 12.88 13.35 -6.47
CA VAL A 192 12.89 12.24 -7.40
C VAL A 192 11.91 12.54 -8.53
N ASP A 193 12.42 12.59 -9.76
CA ASP A 193 11.61 12.77 -10.95
C ASP A 193 10.94 11.45 -11.35
N LEU A 194 9.61 11.44 -11.37
CA LEU A 194 8.78 10.26 -11.65
C LEU A 194 7.81 10.56 -12.80
N THR A 195 7.53 9.54 -13.59
CA THR A 195 6.45 9.57 -14.57
C THR A 195 5.15 9.05 -13.94
N TYR A 196 4.03 9.65 -14.35
CA TYR A 196 2.72 9.46 -13.73
C TYR A 196 1.68 8.97 -14.73
N GLN A 197 0.70 8.26 -14.21
CA GLN A 197 -0.50 7.88 -14.94
C GLN A 197 -1.37 9.11 -15.27
N PRO A 198 -2.40 8.97 -16.13
CA PRO A 198 -3.29 10.07 -16.48
C PRO A 198 -4.04 10.70 -15.30
N ASP A 199 -4.16 9.98 -14.18
CA ASP A 199 -4.73 10.51 -12.93
C ASP A 199 -3.84 11.54 -12.23
N ARG A 200 -2.58 11.69 -12.68
CA ARG A 200 -1.60 12.63 -12.16
C ARG A 200 -1.24 12.41 -10.69
N LEU A 201 -1.57 11.24 -10.13
CA LEU A 201 -1.35 10.89 -8.73
C LEU A 201 -0.46 9.67 -8.59
N HIS A 202 -0.74 8.62 -9.36
CA HIS A 202 -0.04 7.35 -9.24
C HIS A 202 1.10 7.25 -10.27
N PRO A 203 2.30 6.78 -9.86
CA PRO A 203 3.39 6.53 -10.80
C PRO A 203 2.96 5.49 -11.83
N ASP A 204 3.36 5.68 -13.08
CA ASP A 204 3.23 4.64 -14.10
C ASP A 204 4.30 3.55 -13.90
N ALA A 205 4.33 2.54 -14.76
CA ALA A 205 5.32 1.47 -14.66
C ALA A 205 6.79 1.96 -14.74
N ALA A 206 7.08 3.08 -15.39
CA ALA A 206 8.42 3.68 -15.41
C ALA A 206 8.72 4.44 -14.13
N GLY A 207 7.77 5.21 -13.60
CA GLY A 207 7.87 5.87 -12.30
C GLY A 207 8.08 4.86 -11.16
N GLN A 208 7.33 3.75 -11.16
CA GLN A 208 7.51 2.64 -10.21
C GLN A 208 8.93 2.06 -10.25
N ARG A 209 9.55 1.96 -11.43
CA ARG A 209 10.95 1.49 -11.55
C ARG A 209 11.93 2.48 -10.91
N VAL A 210 11.82 3.77 -11.24
CA VAL A 210 12.70 4.82 -10.68
C VAL A 210 12.56 4.90 -9.17
N PHE A 211 11.32 4.91 -8.66
CA PHE A 211 11.03 4.88 -7.23
C PHE A 211 11.70 3.68 -6.56
N GLY A 212 11.49 2.47 -7.10
CA GLY A 212 12.03 1.25 -6.53
C GLY A 212 13.55 1.17 -6.55
N ASP A 213 14.20 1.67 -7.61
CA ASP A 213 15.67 1.71 -7.69
C ASP A 213 16.27 2.65 -6.64
N ARG A 214 15.63 3.80 -6.40
CA ARG A 214 16.06 4.75 -5.38
C ARG A 214 15.96 4.13 -3.98
N VAL A 215 14.83 3.49 -3.66
CA VAL A 215 14.65 2.83 -2.36
C VAL A 215 15.58 1.63 -2.22
N ALA A 216 15.74 0.80 -3.26
CA ALA A 216 16.64 -0.35 -3.24
C ALA A 216 18.09 0.05 -2.98
N GLY A 217 18.57 1.16 -3.57
CA GLY A 217 19.89 1.72 -3.27
C GLY A 217 20.05 2.07 -1.80
N ARG A 218 19.05 2.74 -1.20
CA ARG A 218 19.08 3.07 0.24
C ARG A 218 19.03 1.83 1.12
N VAL A 219 18.21 0.84 0.77
CA VAL A 219 18.12 -0.42 1.49
C VAL A 219 19.45 -1.16 1.49
N ARG A 220 20.15 -1.25 0.34
CA ARG A 220 21.49 -1.87 0.27
C ARG A 220 22.47 -1.18 1.23
N ALA A 221 22.55 0.14 1.19
CA ALA A 221 23.41 0.92 2.09
C ALA A 221 23.07 0.75 3.59
N LEU A 222 21.83 0.39 3.94
CA LEU A 222 21.42 0.10 5.33
C LEU A 222 21.65 -1.36 5.75
N LEU A 223 21.89 -2.26 4.79
CA LEU A 223 22.12 -3.69 5.03
C LEU A 223 23.60 -4.06 4.91
N GLU A 224 24.42 -3.19 4.33
CA GLU A 224 25.88 -3.31 4.37
C GLU A 224 26.38 -3.23 5.84
N PRO A 225 27.38 -4.06 6.23
CA PRO A 225 27.91 -4.12 7.59
C PRO A 225 28.64 -2.85 8.05
#